data_AF-X0YT34-F1
#
_entry.id   AF-X0YT34-F1
#
_cell.length_a   1.000
_cell.length_b   1.000
_cell.length_c   1.000
_cell.angle_alpha   90.00
_cell.angle_beta   90.00
_cell.angle_gamma   90.00
#
_symmetry.space_group_name_H-M   'P 1'
#
loop_
_entity.id
_entity.type
_entity.pdbx_description
1 polymer ?
#
loop_
_entity_poly.entity_id
_entity_poly.type
_entity_poly.pdbx_seq_one_letter_code
_entity_poly.pdbx_strand_id
1 'polypeptide(L)'
;MIYQIMLPGKVRFGVGALDTIGDEANKLAAKHALIVTDPGVYKAGLADSVKERLSKAKLSVDVFPEAEPEPTFPRLNAAAEQFGKESYDLLVGVGGGSSMDTAKGLSILLAHGGKGQDYGGVDKVPGSGIPIFTLPTTAGTGSEV
;
A
#
# COMPACT_ATOMS: atom_id res chain seq x y z
N MET A 1 29.39 17.55 8.85
CA MET A 1 28.34 16.57 9.19
C MET A 1 27.24 16.72 8.17
N ILE A 2 26.71 15.62 7.61
CA ILE A 2 25.64 15.65 6.61
C ILE A 2 24.36 15.13 7.28
N TYR A 3 23.26 15.83 7.06
CA TYR A 3 21.93 15.45 7.55
C TYR A 3 20.99 15.28 6.35
N GLN A 4 20.10 14.30 6.42
CA GLN A 4 19.13 13.99 5.38
C GLN A 4 17.76 13.78 6.00
N ILE A 5 16.72 14.28 5.33
CA ILE A 5 15.31 14.05 5.68
C ILE A 5 14.66 13.43 4.44
N MET A 6 13.95 12.33 4.64
CA MET A 6 13.12 11.70 3.61
C MET A 6 11.66 11.95 3.96
N LEU A 7 10.88 12.39 2.98
CA LEU A 7 9.45 12.65 3.10
C LEU A 7 8.73 12.03 1.90
N PRO A 8 7.43 11.72 2.04
CA PRO A 8 6.62 11.34 0.89
C PRO A 8 6.62 12.45 -0.16
N GLY A 9 6.54 12.07 -1.43
CA GLY A 9 6.47 13.04 -2.53
C GLY A 9 5.22 13.92 -2.49
N LYS A 10 4.15 13.48 -1.79
CA LYS A 10 2.92 14.25 -1.60
C LYS A 10 2.17 13.77 -0.37
N VAL A 11 1.61 14.72 0.38
CA VAL A 11 0.69 14.47 1.50
C VAL A 11 -0.57 15.31 1.29
N ARG A 12 -1.73 14.68 1.45
CA ARG A 12 -3.04 15.35 1.47
C ARG A 12 -3.71 15.06 2.80
N PHE A 13 -4.15 16.09 3.49
CA PHE A 13 -4.75 15.98 4.82
C PHE A 13 -5.98 16.87 4.94
N GLY A 14 -6.82 16.59 5.95
CA GLY A 14 -8.08 17.27 6.18
C GLY A 14 -9.30 16.40 5.86
N VAL A 15 -10.47 16.85 6.31
CA VAL A 15 -11.74 16.17 6.05
C VAL A 15 -11.99 16.13 4.54
N GLY A 16 -12.32 14.95 4.02
CA GLY A 16 -12.58 14.75 2.58
C GLY A 16 -11.32 14.53 1.73
N ALA A 17 -10.12 14.43 2.31
CA ALA A 17 -8.90 14.20 1.53
C ALA A 17 -8.97 12.93 0.64
N LEU A 18 -9.65 11.88 1.15
CA LEU A 18 -9.88 10.63 0.42
C LEU A 18 -10.65 10.83 -0.89
N ASP A 19 -11.49 11.86 -1.00
CA ASP A 19 -12.29 12.10 -2.22
C ASP A 19 -11.41 12.44 -3.43
N THR A 20 -10.14 12.77 -3.20
CA THR A 20 -9.17 13.12 -4.25
C THR A 20 -8.36 11.93 -4.75
N ILE A 21 -8.53 10.73 -4.17
CA ILE A 21 -7.71 9.55 -4.47
C ILE A 21 -7.78 9.10 -5.94
N GLY A 22 -8.97 9.20 -6.55
CA GLY A 22 -9.17 8.84 -7.95
C GLY A 22 -8.39 9.73 -8.90
N ASP A 23 -8.37 11.04 -8.64
CA ASP A 23 -7.60 12.00 -9.44
C ASP A 23 -6.10 11.76 -9.31
N GLU A 24 -5.62 11.42 -8.11
CA GLU A 24 -4.21 11.11 -7.87
C GLU A 24 -3.81 9.79 -8.54
N ALA A 25 -4.66 8.75 -8.49
CA ALA A 25 -4.44 7.51 -9.22
C ALA A 25 -4.36 7.74 -10.75
N ASN A 26 -5.25 8.58 -11.28
CA ASN A 26 -5.25 8.94 -12.71
C ASN A 26 -3.99 9.70 -13.14
N LYS A 27 -3.42 10.56 -12.28
CA LYS A 27 -2.14 11.24 -12.55
C LYS A 27 -0.96 10.28 -12.64
N LEU A 28 -1.04 9.14 -11.96
CA LEU A 28 -0.08 8.04 -12.08
C LEU A 28 -0.38 7.12 -13.28
N ALA A 29 -1.45 7.39 -14.03
CA ALA A 29 -1.98 6.53 -15.08
C ALA A 29 -2.33 5.11 -14.62
N ALA A 30 -2.55 4.92 -13.31
CA ALA A 30 -2.86 3.61 -12.72
C ALA A 30 -4.17 3.03 -13.25
N LYS A 31 -4.21 1.72 -13.43
CA LYS A 31 -5.32 0.94 -13.99
C LYS A 31 -5.75 -0.19 -13.07
N HIS A 32 -4.85 -0.75 -12.27
CA HIS A 32 -5.14 -1.91 -11.42
C HIS A 32 -4.48 -1.74 -10.05
N ALA A 33 -5.33 -1.50 -9.05
CA ALA A 33 -4.90 -1.29 -7.68
C ALA A 33 -5.10 -2.54 -6.81
N LEU A 34 -4.18 -2.75 -5.88
CA LEU A 34 -4.34 -3.70 -4.77
C LEU A 34 -4.47 -2.93 -3.45
N ILE A 35 -5.64 -3.03 -2.83
CA ILE A 35 -5.88 -2.51 -1.47
C ILE A 35 -5.37 -3.54 -0.47
N VAL A 36 -4.57 -3.09 0.50
CA VAL A 36 -4.04 -3.90 1.61
C VAL A 36 -4.62 -3.35 2.90
N THR A 37 -5.33 -4.18 3.65
CA THR A 37 -6.04 -3.78 4.88
C THR A 37 -6.06 -4.92 5.88
N ASP A 38 -6.25 -4.59 7.16
CA ASP A 38 -6.51 -5.60 8.19
C ASP A 38 -7.99 -6.02 8.22
N PRO A 39 -8.33 -7.19 8.82
CA PRO A 39 -9.70 -7.68 8.89
C PRO A 39 -10.68 -6.76 9.63
N GLY A 40 -10.22 -5.97 10.59
CA GLY A 40 -11.05 -5.04 11.35
C GLY A 40 -11.47 -3.84 10.50
N VAL A 41 -10.51 -3.22 9.83
CA VAL A 41 -10.73 -2.11 8.90
C VAL A 41 -11.56 -2.55 7.70
N TYR A 42 -11.34 -3.78 7.20
CA TYR A 42 -12.17 -4.36 6.15
C TYR A 42 -13.62 -4.54 6.61
N LYS A 43 -13.86 -5.15 7.77
CA LYS A 43 -15.22 -5.32 8.34
C LYS A 43 -15.92 -3.99 8.64
N ALA A 44 -15.17 -2.93 8.90
CA ALA A 44 -15.71 -1.59 9.09
C ALA A 44 -16.13 -0.91 7.77
N GLY A 45 -15.90 -1.52 6.60
CA GLY A 45 -16.27 -0.99 5.29
C GLY A 45 -15.36 0.14 4.78
N LEU A 46 -14.23 0.40 5.46
CA LEU A 46 -13.32 1.49 5.06
C LEU A 46 -12.60 1.15 3.76
N ALA A 47 -12.17 -0.09 3.58
CA ALA A 47 -11.58 -0.55 2.32
C ALA A 47 -12.57 -0.46 1.14
N ASP A 48 -13.84 -0.76 1.36
CA ASP A 48 -14.88 -0.66 0.34
C ASP A 48 -15.10 0.79 -0.10
N SER A 49 -15.07 1.74 0.84
CA SER A 49 -15.15 3.18 0.57
C SER A 49 -14.01 3.69 -0.33
N VAL A 50 -12.80 3.14 -0.16
CA VAL A 50 -11.63 3.41 -1.02
C VAL A 50 -11.84 2.76 -2.39
N LYS A 51 -12.22 1.47 -2.41
CA LYS A 51 -12.48 0.70 -3.63
C LYS A 51 -13.50 1.41 -4.53
N GLU A 52 -14.61 1.88 -3.96
CA GLU A 52 -15.65 2.59 -4.71
C GLU A 52 -15.10 3.83 -5.44
N ARG A 53 -14.27 4.63 -4.77
CA ARG A 53 -13.68 5.86 -5.35
C ARG A 53 -12.68 5.54 -6.47
N LEU A 54 -11.85 4.53 -6.28
CA LEU A 54 -10.90 4.07 -7.30
C LEU A 54 -11.64 3.46 -8.51
N SER A 55 -12.68 2.66 -8.28
CA SER A 55 -13.52 2.13 -9.35
C SER A 55 -14.30 3.21 -10.11
N LYS A 56 -14.77 4.26 -9.43
CA LYS A 56 -15.34 5.46 -10.08
C LYS A 56 -14.33 6.17 -10.99
N ALA A 57 -13.04 6.12 -10.63
CA ALA A 57 -11.93 6.58 -11.46
C ALA A 57 -11.51 5.58 -12.55
N LYS A 58 -12.26 4.48 -12.73
CA LYS A 58 -12.06 3.42 -13.75
C LYS A 58 -10.84 2.52 -13.51
N LEU A 59 -10.44 2.33 -12.25
CA LEU A 59 -9.46 1.31 -11.89
C LEU A 59 -10.15 -0.02 -11.57
N SER A 60 -9.53 -1.12 -12.00
CA SER A 60 -9.75 -2.44 -11.41
C SER A 60 -9.14 -2.45 -10.01
N VAL A 61 -9.85 -3.04 -9.03
CA VAL A 61 -9.42 -2.99 -7.64
C VAL A 61 -9.64 -4.32 -6.94
N ASP A 62 -8.54 -4.92 -6.52
CA ASP A 62 -8.53 -6.10 -5.65
C ASP A 62 -8.27 -5.68 -4.20
N VAL A 63 -8.63 -6.56 -3.27
CA VAL A 63 -8.47 -6.32 -1.84
C VAL A 63 -7.80 -7.53 -1.21
N PHE A 64 -6.72 -7.28 -0.48
CA PHE A 64 -6.10 -8.21 0.46
C PHE A 64 -6.50 -7.80 1.89
N PRO A 65 -7.48 -8.49 2.52
CA PRO A 65 -8.04 -8.10 3.80
C PRO A 65 -7.37 -8.76 5.01
N GLU A 66 -6.22 -9.40 4.81
CA GLU A 66 -5.57 -10.27 5.81
C GLU A 66 -4.23 -9.69 6.29
N ALA A 67 -4.05 -8.36 6.27
CA ALA A 67 -2.89 -7.75 6.91
C ALA A 67 -2.94 -8.02 8.42
N GLU A 68 -1.92 -8.72 8.93
CA GLU A 68 -1.80 -9.06 10.34
C GLU A 68 -0.92 -8.01 11.07
N PRO A 69 -1.13 -7.80 12.39
CA PRO A 69 -0.18 -7.08 13.22
C PRO A 69 1.22 -7.70 13.13
N GLU A 70 2.28 -6.88 13.12
CA GLU A 70 3.68 -7.33 13.04
C GLU A 70 3.92 -8.28 11.84
N PRO A 71 3.82 -7.77 10.59
CA PRO A 71 3.86 -8.59 9.39
C PRO A 71 5.16 -9.38 9.30
N THR A 72 5.05 -10.70 9.13
CA THR A 72 6.20 -11.60 9.02
C THR A 72 6.54 -11.88 7.56
N PHE A 73 7.82 -12.16 7.26
CA PHE A 73 8.24 -12.49 5.89
C PHE A 73 7.47 -13.67 5.27
N PRO A 74 7.20 -14.80 5.98
CA PRO A 74 6.41 -15.88 5.40
C PRO A 74 5.02 -15.46 4.94
N ARG A 75 4.33 -14.61 5.71
CA ARG A 75 3.02 -14.08 5.36
C ARG A 75 3.09 -13.14 4.16
N LEU A 76 4.08 -12.24 4.17
CA LEU A 76 4.32 -11.32 3.06
C LEU A 76 4.62 -12.07 1.76
N ASN A 77 5.43 -13.12 1.82
CA ASN A 77 5.75 -13.98 0.69
C ASN A 77 4.51 -14.72 0.16
N ALA A 78 3.67 -15.25 1.05
CA ALA A 78 2.43 -15.92 0.66
C ALA A 78 1.46 -14.96 -0.02
N ALA A 79 1.32 -13.74 0.49
CA ALA A 79 0.52 -12.70 -0.15
C ALA A 79 1.10 -12.32 -1.52
N ALA A 80 2.43 -12.13 -1.63
CA ALA A 80 3.07 -11.86 -2.91
C ALA A 80 2.86 -13.00 -3.94
N GLU A 81 2.87 -14.27 -3.51
CA GLU A 81 2.58 -15.40 -4.38
C GLU A 81 1.11 -15.41 -4.83
N GLN A 82 0.18 -15.13 -3.92
CA GLN A 82 -1.25 -15.05 -4.22
C GLN A 82 -1.57 -13.97 -5.25
N PHE A 83 -0.94 -12.80 -5.12
CA PHE A 83 -1.21 -11.63 -5.96
C PHE A 83 -0.22 -11.47 -7.12
N GLY A 84 0.86 -12.23 -7.18
CA GLY A 84 1.92 -12.11 -8.19
C GLY A 84 1.57 -12.60 -9.59
N LYS A 85 0.37 -13.18 -9.78
CA LYS A 85 -0.15 -13.57 -11.11
C LYS A 85 -0.82 -12.41 -11.84
N GLU A 86 -1.23 -11.39 -11.11
CA GLU A 86 -1.86 -10.19 -11.64
C GLU A 86 -0.82 -9.06 -11.73
N SER A 87 -1.08 -8.06 -12.57
CA SER A 87 -0.21 -6.90 -12.72
C SER A 87 -0.82 -5.68 -12.05
N TYR A 88 -0.30 -5.33 -10.87
CA TYR A 88 -0.71 -4.14 -10.14
C TYR A 88 0.20 -2.95 -10.47
N ASP A 89 -0.40 -1.79 -10.67
CA ASP A 89 0.32 -0.53 -10.90
C ASP A 89 0.07 0.52 -9.80
N LEU A 90 -0.69 0.14 -8.76
CA LEU A 90 -0.89 0.92 -7.54
C LEU A 90 -1.14 0.01 -6.33
N LEU A 91 -0.44 0.25 -5.22
CA LEU A 91 -0.75 -0.33 -3.91
C LEU A 91 -1.45 0.71 -3.05
N VAL A 92 -2.42 0.28 -2.24
CA VAL A 92 -3.13 1.18 -1.32
C VAL A 92 -3.19 0.54 0.07
N GLY A 93 -2.36 1.01 0.99
CA GLY A 93 -2.41 0.58 2.39
C GLY A 93 -3.48 1.35 3.16
N VAL A 94 -4.51 0.66 3.67
CA VAL A 94 -5.61 1.25 4.44
C VAL A 94 -5.63 0.63 5.82
N GLY A 95 -5.36 1.42 6.85
CA GLY A 95 -5.32 0.89 8.22
C GLY A 95 -4.28 1.56 9.10
N GLY A 96 -3.78 0.82 10.08
CA GLY A 96 -2.62 1.22 10.88
C GLY A 96 -1.29 0.92 10.19
N GLY A 97 -0.19 0.99 10.97
CA GLY A 97 1.16 0.71 10.47
C GLY A 97 1.29 -0.66 9.80
N SER A 98 0.70 -1.71 10.37
CA SER A 98 0.80 -3.07 9.84
C SER A 98 0.27 -3.20 8.41
N SER A 99 -0.87 -2.58 8.08
CA SER A 99 -1.43 -2.60 6.73
C SER A 99 -0.56 -1.81 5.75
N MET A 100 -0.04 -0.65 6.17
CA MET A 100 0.82 0.20 5.34
C MET A 100 2.20 -0.44 5.10
N ASP A 101 2.80 -1.06 6.11
CA ASP A 101 4.07 -1.76 5.98
C ASP A 101 3.93 -3.04 5.14
N THR A 102 2.81 -3.75 5.27
CA THR A 102 2.48 -4.86 4.37
C THR A 102 2.35 -4.38 2.92
N ALA A 103 1.70 -3.24 2.68
CA ALA A 103 1.60 -2.65 1.35
C ALA A 103 2.97 -2.27 0.76
N LYS A 104 3.87 -1.71 1.58
CA LYS A 104 5.27 -1.42 1.20
C LYS A 104 6.04 -2.67 0.84
N GLY A 105 5.92 -3.72 1.66
CA GLY A 105 6.54 -5.01 1.37
C GLY A 105 6.04 -5.61 0.06
N LEU A 106 4.73 -5.62 -0.16
CA LEU A 106 4.13 -6.15 -1.39
C LEU A 106 4.52 -5.31 -2.62
N SER A 107 4.59 -3.99 -2.51
CA SER A 107 5.08 -3.12 -3.58
C SER A 107 6.49 -3.52 -4.06
N ILE A 108 7.37 -3.93 -3.15
CA ILE A 108 8.72 -4.39 -3.49
C ILE A 108 8.66 -5.79 -4.12
N LEU A 109 7.99 -6.75 -3.47
CA LEU A 109 7.97 -8.14 -3.94
C LEU A 109 7.26 -8.31 -5.28
N LEU A 110 6.19 -7.56 -5.52
CA LEU A 110 5.46 -7.60 -6.79
C LEU A 110 6.23 -6.89 -7.92
N ALA A 111 7.08 -5.90 -7.60
CA ALA A 111 7.91 -5.23 -8.60
C ALA A 111 9.18 -6.02 -8.96
N HIS A 112 9.83 -6.62 -7.97
CA HIS A 112 11.19 -7.17 -8.10
C HIS A 112 11.27 -8.69 -7.93
N GLY A 113 10.17 -9.34 -7.54
CA GLY A 113 10.14 -10.76 -7.22
C GLY A 113 10.86 -11.09 -5.91
N GLY A 114 11.44 -12.29 -5.83
CA GLY A 114 12.20 -12.74 -4.66
C GLY A 114 11.32 -12.99 -3.42
N LYS A 115 11.95 -12.95 -2.25
CA LYS A 115 11.32 -13.12 -0.93
C LYS A 115 11.63 -11.94 -0.04
N GLY A 116 10.77 -11.67 0.95
CA GLY A 116 10.95 -10.57 1.90
C GLY A 116 12.31 -10.57 2.60
N GLN A 117 12.86 -11.76 2.88
CA GLN A 117 14.20 -11.92 3.46
C GLN A 117 15.32 -11.32 2.59
N ASP A 118 15.16 -11.33 1.27
CA ASP A 118 16.18 -10.84 0.32
C ASP A 118 16.35 -9.31 0.41
N TYR A 119 15.29 -8.63 0.87
CA TYR A 119 15.23 -7.17 1.01
C TYR A 119 15.38 -6.70 2.47
N GLY A 120 15.59 -7.62 3.40
CA GLY A 120 15.82 -7.28 4.81
C GLY A 120 17.16 -6.57 5.01
N GLY A 121 17.13 -5.30 5.40
CA GLY A 121 18.33 -4.50 5.71
C GLY A 121 18.32 -3.13 5.03
N VAL A 122 19.47 -2.45 5.07
CA VAL A 122 19.66 -1.13 4.46
C VAL A 122 20.11 -1.30 3.01
N ASP A 123 19.56 -0.49 2.10
CA ASP A 123 19.92 -0.42 0.67
C ASP A 123 19.86 -1.76 -0.09
N LYS A 124 18.92 -2.63 0.29
CA LYS A 124 18.73 -3.94 -0.37
C LYS A 124 17.72 -3.92 -1.53
N VAL A 125 16.91 -2.88 -1.64
CA VAL A 125 15.91 -2.76 -2.71
C VAL A 125 16.59 -2.19 -3.97
N PRO A 126 16.57 -2.90 -5.12
CA PRO A 126 17.38 -2.53 -6.29
C PRO A 126 16.82 -1.34 -7.09
N GLY A 127 15.62 -0.87 -6.78
CA GLY A 127 14.96 0.24 -7.46
C GLY A 127 13.61 0.57 -6.85
N SER A 128 12.83 1.43 -7.52
CA SER A 128 11.48 1.76 -7.09
C SER A 128 10.56 0.54 -7.09
N GLY A 129 9.73 0.38 -6.06
CA GLY A 129 8.60 -0.54 -6.09
C GLY A 129 7.41 0.03 -6.86
N ILE A 130 6.28 -0.69 -6.84
CA ILE A 130 5.00 -0.16 -7.35
C ILE A 130 4.60 1.06 -6.51
N PRO A 131 4.09 2.17 -7.10
CA PRO A 131 3.60 3.33 -6.35
C PRO A 131 2.60 2.95 -5.25
N ILE A 132 2.65 3.67 -4.12
CA ILE A 132 1.84 3.36 -2.94
C ILE A 132 1.10 4.60 -2.47
N PHE A 133 -0.19 4.44 -2.16
CA PHE A 133 -0.97 5.37 -1.35
C PHE A 133 -1.15 4.81 0.06
N THR A 134 -0.84 5.61 1.07
CA THR A 134 -1.02 5.28 2.49
C THR A 134 -2.21 6.05 3.05
N LEU A 135 -3.17 5.33 3.62
CA LEU A 135 -4.41 5.86 4.18
C LEU A 135 -4.51 5.44 5.66
N PRO A 136 -3.88 6.20 6.57
CA PRO A 136 -3.88 5.87 7.99
C PRO A 136 -5.29 5.98 8.58
N THR A 137 -5.72 4.96 9.32
CA THR A 137 -6.97 4.97 10.10
C THR A 137 -6.73 5.17 11.59
N THR A 138 -5.47 5.20 12.01
CA THR A 138 -5.03 5.43 13.39
C THR A 138 -4.11 6.64 13.45
N ALA A 139 -4.16 7.37 14.57
CA ALA A 139 -3.28 8.52 14.81
C ALA A 139 -2.14 8.10 15.74
N GLY A 140 -1.09 7.47 15.21
CA GLY A 140 0.00 6.96 16.06
C GLY A 140 1.32 6.59 15.38
N THR A 141 1.31 5.73 14.36
CA THR A 141 2.55 5.07 13.91
C THR A 141 3.45 5.95 13.05
N GLY A 142 2.88 6.88 12.27
CA GLY A 142 3.62 7.64 11.27
C GLY A 142 4.15 6.78 10.12
N SER A 143 3.65 5.55 9.95
CA SER A 143 4.09 4.67 8.84
C SER A 143 3.59 5.16 7.48
N GLU A 144 2.64 6.10 7.46
CA GLU A 144 2.21 6.78 6.25
C GLU A 144 3.25 7.75 5.66
N VAL A 145 4.25 8.18 6.45
CA VAL A 145 5.30 9.14 6.06
C VAL A 145 6.69 8.52 5.89
#